data_AF-A0A7Z0Q404-F1
#
_entry.id   AF-A0A7Z0Q404-F1
#
_cell.length_a   1.000
_cell.length_b   1.000
_cell.length_c   1.000
_cell.angle_alpha   90.00
_cell.angle_beta   90.00
_cell.angle_gamma   90.00
#
_symmetry.space_group_name_H-M   'P 1'
#
loop_
_entity.id
_entity.type
_entity.pdbx_description
1 polymer ?
#
loop_
_entity_poly.entity_id
_entity_poly.type
_entity_poly.pdbx_seq_one_letter_code
_entity_poly.pdbx_strand_id
1 'polypeptide(L)'
;MGKTVNRQELADIFGYSLPTISAWVENGMPVKSHGGRGKQFEFDTEDVLKWLLARERAERKAHTAATLKEGGEEITIDKARLRNEIAKAKLSELELATKMELVRPIDMVAKVLSNEIANARARLLGIPSKLRPAIQLEVGAPEGTKKLVNEVERLILEALNEIKMSADDPVEEEPHGEPPSEPIEQNEEENDDE
;
A
#
# COMPACT_ATOMS: atom_id res chain seq x y z
N MET A 1 -25.58 -40.53 20.04
CA MET A 1 -25.69 -41.64 21.01
C MET A 1 -24.40 -42.40 20.92
N GLY A 2 -23.50 -42.16 21.87
CA GLY A 2 -22.24 -42.88 21.94
C GLY A 2 -22.43 -44.34 22.33
N LYS A 3 -21.44 -45.15 21.97
CA LYS A 3 -21.40 -46.58 22.25
C LYS A 3 -20.61 -46.78 23.54
N THR A 4 -21.15 -47.56 24.47
CA THR A 4 -20.38 -47.99 25.64
C THR A 4 -19.37 -49.06 25.20
N VAL A 5 -18.09 -48.79 25.41
CA VAL A 5 -16.98 -49.65 24.97
C VAL A 5 -16.01 -49.90 26.11
N ASN A 6 -15.29 -51.03 26.05
CA ASN A 6 -14.21 -51.32 26.98
C ASN A 6 -12.90 -50.61 26.58
N ARG A 7 -11.87 -50.70 27.43
CA ARG A 7 -10.57 -50.02 27.17
C ARG A 7 -9.86 -50.49 25.89
N GLN A 8 -9.98 -51.77 25.54
CA GLN A 8 -9.36 -52.35 24.35
C GLN A 8 -10.09 -51.88 23.09
N GLU A 9 -11.41 -51.95 23.10
CA GLU A 9 -12.25 -51.46 22.00
C GLU A 9 -12.06 -49.95 21.80
N LEU A 10 -11.91 -49.17 22.87
CA LEU A 10 -11.62 -47.74 22.78
C LEU A 10 -10.26 -47.49 22.09
N ALA A 11 -9.23 -48.24 22.48
CA ALA A 11 -7.91 -48.16 21.85
C ALA A 11 -7.98 -48.48 20.35
N ASP A 12 -8.70 -49.54 19.99
CA ASP A 12 -8.85 -49.98 18.60
C ASP A 12 -9.70 -48.98 17.77
N ILE A 13 -10.75 -48.39 18.35
CA ILE A 13 -11.62 -47.40 17.68
C ILE A 13 -10.87 -46.10 17.38
N PHE A 14 -10.08 -45.61 18.34
CA PHE A 14 -9.37 -44.34 18.19
C PHE A 14 -7.97 -44.50 17.58
N GLY A 15 -7.49 -45.73 17.39
CA GLY A 15 -6.16 -46.02 16.83
C GLY A 15 -4.99 -45.72 17.78
N TYR A 16 -5.23 -45.72 19.09
CA TYR A 16 -4.20 -45.43 20.10
C TYR A 16 -3.84 -46.66 20.92
N SER A 17 -2.66 -46.64 21.54
CA SER A 17 -2.20 -47.73 22.40
C SER A 17 -2.96 -47.76 23.75
N LEU A 18 -3.10 -48.95 24.36
CA LEU A 18 -3.67 -49.11 25.71
C LEU A 18 -2.99 -48.23 26.79
N PRO A 19 -1.65 -48.04 26.79
CA PRO A 19 -0.98 -47.08 27.66
C PRO A 19 -1.47 -45.64 27.46
N THR A 20 -1.68 -45.21 26.21
CA THR A 20 -2.19 -43.86 25.90
C THR A 20 -3.59 -43.65 26.47
N ILE A 21 -4.47 -44.64 26.31
CA ILE A 21 -5.82 -44.58 26.89
C ILE A 21 -5.75 -44.52 28.42
N SER A 22 -4.84 -45.28 29.05
CA SER A 22 -4.67 -45.27 30.50
C SER A 22 -4.16 -43.90 30.99
N ALA A 23 -3.22 -43.29 30.26
CA ALA A 23 -2.76 -41.92 30.52
C ALA A 23 -3.90 -40.90 30.36
N TRP A 24 -4.82 -41.09 29.41
CA TRP A 24 -5.98 -40.18 29.29
C TRP A 24 -6.92 -40.27 30.48
N VAL A 25 -7.15 -41.47 31.03
CA VAL A 25 -7.92 -41.63 32.27
C VAL A 25 -7.27 -40.86 33.42
N GLU A 26 -5.95 -40.94 33.58
CA GLU A 26 -5.20 -40.18 34.59
C GLU A 26 -5.29 -38.66 34.37
N ASN A 27 -5.32 -38.22 33.11
CA ASN A 27 -5.51 -36.82 32.72
C ASN A 27 -6.98 -36.33 32.82
N GLY A 28 -7.89 -37.15 33.37
CA GLY A 28 -9.27 -36.75 33.63
C GLY A 28 -10.25 -37.05 32.50
N MET A 29 -9.98 -38.04 31.65
CA MET A 29 -10.93 -38.53 30.65
C MET A 29 -12.21 -39.11 31.31
N PRO A 30 -13.41 -38.80 30.80
CA PRO A 30 -14.67 -39.31 31.36
C PRO A 30 -14.74 -40.84 31.32
N VAL A 31 -15.07 -41.44 32.47
CA VAL A 31 -15.28 -42.90 32.61
C VAL A 31 -16.67 -43.13 33.16
N LYS A 32 -17.47 -43.99 32.51
CA LYS A 32 -18.83 -44.31 32.98
C LYS A 32 -18.82 -45.24 34.19
N SER A 33 -17.90 -46.20 34.20
CA SER A 33 -17.73 -47.15 35.31
C SER A 33 -16.24 -47.43 35.51
N HIS A 34 -15.73 -47.08 36.69
CA HIS A 34 -14.36 -47.42 37.07
C HIS A 34 -14.25 -48.91 37.35
N GLY A 35 -13.33 -49.58 36.65
CA GLY A 35 -13.09 -51.01 36.84
C GLY A 35 -12.64 -51.31 38.27
N GLY A 36 -13.32 -52.23 38.95
CA GLY A 36 -13.00 -52.73 40.29
C GLY A 36 -12.76 -54.24 40.28
N ARG A 37 -12.71 -54.89 41.46
CA ARG A 37 -12.52 -56.36 41.58
C ARG A 37 -13.58 -57.13 40.78
N GLY A 38 -13.24 -57.50 39.55
CA GLY A 38 -14.09 -58.25 38.61
C GLY A 38 -14.87 -57.43 37.58
N LYS A 39 -14.76 -56.09 37.54
CA LYS A 39 -15.46 -55.24 36.55
C LYS A 39 -14.46 -54.52 35.63
N GLN A 40 -14.72 -54.54 34.33
CA GLN A 40 -13.93 -53.82 33.33
C GLN A 40 -14.31 -52.34 33.30
N PHE A 41 -13.40 -51.51 32.80
CA PHE A 41 -13.67 -50.09 32.56
C PHE A 41 -14.65 -49.92 31.41
N GLU A 42 -15.66 -49.09 31.60
CA GLU A 42 -16.64 -48.73 30.57
C GLU A 42 -16.52 -47.24 30.22
N PHE A 43 -16.41 -46.96 28.92
CA PHE A 43 -16.28 -45.62 28.36
C PHE A 43 -17.43 -45.34 27.40
N ASP A 44 -17.92 -44.11 27.39
CA ASP A 44 -18.80 -43.63 26.33
C ASP A 44 -17.96 -42.97 25.24
N THR A 45 -18.03 -43.47 24.02
CA THR A 45 -17.29 -42.89 22.90
C THR A 45 -17.66 -41.42 22.63
N GLU A 46 -18.91 -41.01 22.90
CA GLU A 46 -19.35 -39.62 22.69
C GLU A 46 -18.72 -38.67 23.72
N ASP A 47 -18.64 -39.09 24.98
CA ASP A 47 -18.05 -38.27 26.05
C ASP A 47 -16.53 -38.21 25.94
N VAL A 48 -15.89 -39.33 25.55
CA VAL A 48 -14.44 -39.38 25.26
C VAL A 48 -14.09 -38.45 24.09
N LEU A 49 -14.88 -38.46 23.01
CA LEU A 49 -14.65 -37.59 21.86
C LEU A 49 -14.81 -36.11 22.23
N LYS A 50 -15.83 -35.75 23.01
CA LYS A 50 -16.03 -34.37 23.49
C LYS A 50 -14.86 -33.90 24.35
N TRP A 51 -14.35 -34.78 25.22
CA TRP A 51 -13.18 -34.48 26.04
C TRP A 51 -11.92 -34.30 25.20
N LEU A 52 -11.68 -35.16 24.21
CA LEU A 52 -10.52 -35.05 23.31
C LEU A 52 -10.55 -33.73 22.52
N LEU A 53 -11.71 -33.37 21.96
CA LEU A 53 -11.90 -32.09 21.25
C LEU A 53 -11.74 -30.88 22.18
N ALA A 54 -12.18 -30.96 23.43
CA ALA A 54 -12.00 -29.89 24.40
C ALA A 54 -10.52 -29.71 24.77
N ARG A 55 -9.81 -30.82 24.96
CA ARG A 55 -8.37 -30.84 25.24
C ARG A 55 -7.57 -30.29 24.06
N GLU A 56 -7.85 -30.73 22.84
CA GLU A 56 -7.17 -30.23 21.64
C GLU A 56 -7.43 -28.73 21.42
N ARG A 57 -8.66 -28.24 21.66
CA ARG A 57 -8.94 -26.79 21.64
C ARG A 57 -8.18 -26.05 22.74
N ALA A 58 -8.01 -26.63 23.92
CA ALA A 58 -7.25 -26.02 24.99
C ALA A 58 -5.75 -25.98 24.67
N GLU A 59 -5.20 -27.07 24.11
CA GLU A 59 -3.81 -27.15 23.65
C GLU A 59 -3.56 -26.18 22.48
N ARG A 60 -4.45 -26.09 21.48
CA ARG A 60 -4.37 -25.05 20.43
C ARG A 60 -4.45 -23.65 21.00
N LYS A 61 -5.38 -23.37 21.94
CA LYS A 61 -5.47 -22.05 22.58
C LYS A 61 -4.21 -21.71 23.38
N ALA A 62 -3.64 -22.68 24.08
CA ALA A 62 -2.38 -22.52 24.82
C ALA A 62 -1.20 -22.31 23.86
N HIS A 63 -1.15 -23.01 22.73
CA HIS A 63 -0.12 -22.83 21.72
C HIS A 63 -0.26 -21.47 21.03
N THR A 64 -1.48 -21.05 20.68
CA THR A 64 -1.72 -19.69 20.17
C THR A 64 -1.43 -18.62 21.20
N ALA A 65 -1.67 -18.85 22.49
CA ALA A 65 -1.36 -17.89 23.55
C ALA A 65 0.14 -17.83 23.88
N ALA A 66 0.86 -18.94 23.69
CA ALA A 66 2.32 -18.99 23.79
C ALA A 66 2.98 -18.29 22.60
N THR A 67 2.51 -18.53 21.38
CA THR A 67 2.98 -17.79 20.18
C THR A 67 2.54 -16.33 20.17
N LEU A 68 1.43 -15.96 20.81
CA LEU A 68 1.07 -14.54 21.01
C LEU A 68 1.90 -13.85 22.10
N LYS A 69 2.52 -14.62 23.02
CA LYS A 69 3.44 -14.08 24.02
C LYS A 69 4.87 -13.90 23.48
N GLU A 70 5.28 -14.69 22.50
CA GLU A 70 6.50 -14.46 21.72
C GLU A 70 6.28 -13.54 20.51
N GLY A 71 5.07 -13.47 19.95
CA GLY A 71 4.71 -12.68 18.77
C GLY A 71 3.81 -11.47 19.05
N GLY A 72 3.73 -11.03 20.30
CA GLY A 72 2.86 -9.92 20.74
C GLY A 72 3.40 -8.51 20.49
N GLU A 73 4.64 -8.38 20.01
CA GLU A 73 5.27 -7.06 19.77
C GLU A 73 6.22 -7.02 18.56
N GLU A 74 6.08 -7.95 17.61
CA GLU A 74 6.94 -7.96 16.39
C GLU A 74 6.20 -7.51 15.13
N ILE A 75 4.86 -7.66 15.09
CA ILE A 75 4.03 -7.28 13.94
C ILE A 75 3.95 -5.75 13.72
N THR A 76 4.24 -4.92 14.73
CA THR A 76 4.28 -3.45 14.62
C THR A 76 5.68 -2.91 14.30
N ILE A 77 6.73 -3.48 14.88
CA ILE A 77 8.11 -3.00 14.68
C ILE A 77 8.62 -3.39 13.29
N ASP A 78 8.40 -4.63 12.85
CA ASP A 78 8.93 -5.08 11.56
C ASP A 78 8.13 -4.53 10.38
N LYS A 79 6.82 -4.34 10.53
CA LYS A 79 6.01 -3.62 9.53
C LYS A 79 6.40 -2.13 9.44
N ALA A 80 6.70 -1.49 10.57
CA ALA A 80 7.17 -0.11 10.58
C ALA A 80 8.58 0.03 9.99
N ARG A 81 9.48 -0.93 10.28
CA ARG A 81 10.81 -1.03 9.67
C ARG A 81 10.72 -1.22 8.17
N LEU A 82 9.92 -2.19 7.70
CA LEU A 82 9.70 -2.44 6.28
C LEU A 82 9.13 -1.20 5.57
N ARG A 83 8.14 -0.52 6.18
CA ARG A 83 7.58 0.73 5.62
C ARG A 83 8.63 1.84 5.55
N ASN A 84 9.52 1.94 6.54
CA ASN A 84 10.61 2.90 6.54
C ASN A 84 11.68 2.56 5.49
N GLU A 85 12.04 1.27 5.34
CA GLU A 85 12.97 0.81 4.31
C GLU A 85 12.44 1.05 2.90
N ILE A 86 11.16 0.77 2.64
CA ILE A 86 10.51 1.08 1.37
C ILE A 86 10.48 2.59 1.13
N ALA A 87 10.14 3.40 2.14
CA ALA A 87 10.15 4.86 2.01
C ALA A 87 11.56 5.40 1.71
N LYS A 88 12.58 4.83 2.37
CA LYS A 88 13.98 5.17 2.16
C LYS A 88 14.47 4.75 0.77
N ALA A 89 14.06 3.58 0.29
CA ALA A 89 14.34 3.11 -1.07
C ALA A 89 13.73 4.07 -2.11
N LYS A 90 12.45 4.41 -1.99
CA LYS A 90 11.78 5.37 -2.88
C LYS A 90 12.42 6.75 -2.85
N LEU A 91 12.85 7.22 -1.68
CA LEU A 91 13.57 8.48 -1.57
C LEU A 91 14.94 8.41 -2.27
N SER A 92 15.66 7.29 -2.12
CA SER A 92 16.94 7.08 -2.81
C SER A 92 16.78 6.98 -4.34
N GLU A 93 15.68 6.42 -4.84
CA GLU A 93 15.35 6.39 -6.26
C GLU A 93 15.04 7.80 -6.79
N LEU A 94 14.26 8.59 -6.06
CA LEU A 94 13.98 9.99 -6.42
C LEU A 94 15.25 10.84 -6.41
N GLU A 95 16.13 10.65 -5.42
CA GLU A 95 17.43 11.32 -5.37
C GLU A 95 18.34 10.90 -6.53
N LEU A 96 18.38 9.61 -6.86
CA LEU A 96 19.15 9.10 -8.00
C LEU A 96 18.61 9.70 -9.31
N ALA A 97 17.30 9.70 -9.51
CA ALA A 97 16.66 10.25 -10.69
C ALA A 97 16.85 11.78 -10.79
N THR A 98 16.88 12.49 -9.65
CA THR A 98 17.23 13.93 -9.60
C THR A 98 18.69 14.16 -9.99
N LYS A 99 19.62 13.33 -9.49
CA LYS A 99 21.06 13.40 -9.85
C LYS A 99 21.31 13.04 -11.32
N MET A 100 20.49 12.14 -11.88
CA MET A 100 20.48 11.81 -13.30
C MET A 100 19.75 12.86 -14.16
N GLU A 101 19.27 13.96 -13.55
CA GLU A 101 18.50 15.02 -14.19
C GLU A 101 17.20 14.55 -14.87
N LEU A 102 16.69 13.37 -14.52
CA LEU A 102 15.45 12.80 -15.07
C LEU A 102 14.19 13.40 -14.44
N VAL A 103 14.29 13.93 -13.22
CA VAL A 103 13.18 14.55 -12.50
C VAL A 103 13.65 15.81 -11.79
N ARG A 104 12.76 16.80 -11.72
CA ARG A 104 12.99 18.07 -11.04
C ARG A 104 11.71 18.52 -10.32
N PRO A 105 11.79 19.18 -9.15
CA PRO A 105 10.61 19.66 -8.45
C PRO A 105 9.77 20.57 -9.33
N ILE A 106 8.45 20.33 -9.37
CA ILE A 106 7.52 21.09 -10.21
C ILE A 106 7.53 22.58 -9.87
N ASP A 107 7.67 22.93 -8.60
CA ASP A 107 7.78 24.33 -8.14
C ASP A 107 8.97 25.05 -8.76
N MET A 108 10.08 24.34 -8.97
CA MET A 108 11.26 24.91 -9.61
C MET A 108 10.99 25.15 -11.10
N VAL A 109 10.38 24.19 -11.79
CA VAL A 109 10.01 24.32 -13.21
C VAL A 109 9.03 25.48 -13.39
N ALA A 110 7.98 25.54 -12.57
CA ALA A 110 7.00 26.61 -12.56
C ALA A 110 7.66 27.98 -12.34
N LYS A 111 8.60 28.09 -11.39
CA LYS A 111 9.32 29.34 -11.12
C LYS A 111 10.21 29.77 -12.29
N VAL A 112 10.99 28.85 -12.87
CA VAL A 112 11.85 29.16 -14.02
C VAL A 112 10.99 29.60 -15.20
N LEU A 113 9.95 28.84 -15.53
CA LEU A 113 9.06 29.15 -16.64
C LEU A 113 8.33 30.49 -16.43
N SER A 114 7.84 30.76 -15.21
CA SER A 114 7.21 32.04 -14.86
C SER A 114 8.17 33.22 -15.06
N ASN A 115 9.43 33.07 -14.63
CA ASN A 115 10.45 34.09 -14.81
C ASN A 115 10.76 34.32 -16.29
N GLU A 116 10.90 33.25 -17.09
CA GLU A 116 11.15 33.37 -18.53
C GLU A 116 9.99 34.04 -19.27
N ILE A 117 8.75 33.68 -18.94
CA ILE A 117 7.54 34.32 -19.52
C ILE A 117 7.47 35.79 -19.11
N ALA A 118 7.73 36.12 -17.85
CA ALA A 118 7.75 37.51 -17.38
C ALA A 118 8.84 38.33 -18.11
N ASN A 119 10.03 37.75 -18.30
CA ASN A 119 11.12 38.36 -19.06
C ASN A 119 10.74 38.57 -20.53
N ALA A 120 10.13 37.58 -21.17
CA ALA A 120 9.66 37.69 -22.55
C ALA A 120 8.62 38.80 -22.69
N ARG A 121 7.63 38.85 -21.79
CA ARG A 121 6.61 39.91 -21.74
C ARG A 121 7.24 41.30 -21.60
N ALA A 122 8.19 41.47 -20.68
CA ALA A 122 8.88 42.75 -20.49
C ALA A 122 9.67 43.17 -21.75
N ARG A 123 10.33 42.21 -22.42
CA ARG A 123 11.07 42.48 -23.67
C ARG A 123 10.13 42.89 -24.80
N LEU A 124 8.99 42.22 -24.96
CA LEU A 124 7.96 42.54 -25.96
C LEU A 124 7.40 43.95 -25.73
N LEU A 125 7.00 44.26 -24.49
CA LEU A 125 6.50 45.61 -24.13
C LEU A 125 7.56 46.71 -24.28
N GLY A 126 8.85 46.36 -24.29
CA GLY A 126 9.94 47.29 -24.55
C GLY A 126 10.23 47.54 -26.04
N ILE A 127 9.66 46.77 -26.97
CA ILE A 127 9.90 46.92 -28.42
C ILE A 127 9.44 48.30 -28.93
N PRO A 128 8.23 48.81 -28.61
CA PRO A 128 7.75 50.09 -29.12
C PRO A 128 8.69 51.26 -28.78
N SER A 129 9.25 51.27 -27.57
CA SER A 129 10.20 52.30 -27.12
C SER A 129 11.51 52.26 -27.92
N LYS A 130 12.01 51.06 -28.26
CA LYS A 130 13.23 50.87 -29.05
C LYS A 130 13.04 51.17 -30.53
N LEU A 131 11.85 50.91 -31.06
CA LEU A 131 11.53 51.11 -32.47
C LEU A 131 11.25 52.58 -32.80
N ARG A 132 10.82 53.37 -31.81
CA ARG A 132 10.45 54.79 -31.97
C ARG A 132 11.51 55.64 -32.67
N PRO A 133 12.82 55.61 -32.31
CA PRO A 133 13.83 56.42 -33.01
C PRO A 133 14.02 56.03 -34.47
N ALA A 134 13.94 54.73 -34.79
CA ALA A 134 14.08 54.23 -36.16
C ALA A 134 12.90 54.67 -37.03
N ILE A 135 11.67 54.54 -36.52
CA ILE A 135 10.47 55.02 -37.23
C ILE A 135 10.51 56.54 -37.40
N GLN A 136 10.94 57.28 -36.38
CA GLN A 136 11.03 58.74 -36.44
C GLN A 136 11.99 59.22 -37.53
N LEU A 137 13.07 58.49 -37.76
CA LEU A 137 14.03 58.80 -38.81
C LEU A 137 13.43 58.65 -40.21
N GLU A 138 12.63 57.60 -40.44
CA GLU A 138 12.04 57.34 -41.77
C GLU A 138 10.76 58.13 -42.05
N VAL A 139 9.90 58.30 -41.05
CA VAL A 139 8.62 58.99 -41.23
C VAL A 139 8.78 60.50 -41.17
N GLY A 140 9.76 61.01 -40.40
CA GLY A 140 10.06 62.43 -40.22
C GLY A 140 9.00 63.23 -39.45
N ALA A 141 7.71 62.87 -39.57
CA ALA A 141 6.59 63.50 -38.90
C ALA A 141 6.32 62.89 -37.51
N PRO A 142 6.36 63.66 -36.41
CA PRO A 142 6.15 63.16 -35.05
C PRO A 142 4.81 62.44 -34.84
N GLU A 143 3.74 62.92 -35.49
CA GLU A 143 2.41 62.31 -35.41
C GLU A 143 2.35 60.97 -36.14
N GLY A 144 3.07 60.81 -37.25
CA GLY A 144 3.14 59.55 -37.99
C GLY A 144 3.88 58.47 -37.18
N THR A 145 5.01 58.85 -36.57
CA THR A 145 5.76 57.99 -35.65
C THR A 145 4.90 57.53 -34.47
N LYS A 146 4.17 58.46 -33.84
CA LYS A 146 3.31 58.16 -32.70
C LYS A 146 2.21 57.15 -33.06
N LYS A 147 1.55 57.34 -34.21
CA LYS A 147 0.51 56.41 -34.68
C LYS A 147 1.05 55.00 -34.91
N LEU A 148 2.19 54.87 -35.60
CA LEU A 148 2.80 53.56 -35.87
C LEU A 148 3.29 52.86 -34.60
N VAL A 149 3.94 53.59 -33.69
CA VAL A 149 4.41 53.02 -32.42
C VAL A 149 3.22 52.55 -31.57
N ASN A 150 2.13 53.32 -31.52
CA ASN A 150 0.92 52.92 -30.79
C ASN A 150 0.25 51.70 -31.42
N GLU A 151 0.27 51.56 -32.74
CA GLU A 151 -0.29 50.39 -33.41
C GLU A 151 0.53 49.13 -33.11
N VAL A 152 1.85 49.23 -33.10
CA VAL A 152 2.74 48.12 -32.66
C VAL A 152 2.46 47.76 -31.20
N GLU A 153 2.30 48.75 -30.32
CA GLU A 153 1.95 48.52 -28.92
C GLU A 153 0.60 47.81 -28.77
N ARG A 154 -0.42 48.23 -29.55
CA ARG A 154 -1.74 47.58 -29.60
C ARG A 154 -1.63 46.10 -29.99
N LEU A 155 -0.92 45.80 -31.07
CA LEU A 155 -0.75 44.42 -31.56
C LEU A 155 0.01 43.53 -30.56
N ILE A 156 1.02 44.08 -29.88
CA ILE A 156 1.75 43.36 -28.83
C ILE A 156 0.83 43.03 -27.65
N LEU A 157 0.00 43.98 -27.22
CA LEU A 157 -0.95 43.77 -26.12
C LEU A 157 -2.05 42.76 -26.49
N GLU A 158 -2.53 42.79 -27.73
CA GLU A 158 -3.49 41.83 -28.27
C GLU A 158 -2.92 40.40 -28.23
N ALA A 159 -1.72 40.20 -28.79
CA ALA A 159 -1.04 38.90 -28.76
C ALA A 159 -0.76 38.40 -27.33
N LEU A 160 -0.36 39.28 -26.41
CA LEU A 160 -0.13 38.91 -25.02
C LEU A 160 -1.42 38.50 -24.29
N ASN A 161 -2.57 39.06 -24.66
CA ASN A 161 -3.87 38.69 -24.08
C ASN A 161 -4.36 37.34 -24.62
N GLU A 162 -4.17 37.06 -25.91
CA GLU A 162 -4.50 35.75 -26.51
C GLU A 162 -3.73 34.61 -25.84
N ILE A 163 -2.43 34.80 -25.58
CA ILE A 163 -1.59 33.82 -24.87
C ILE A 163 -2.08 33.58 -23.43
N LYS A 164 -2.63 34.61 -22.78
CA LYS A 164 -3.19 34.45 -21.43
C LYS A 164 -4.44 33.58 -21.45
N MET A 165 -5.31 33.74 -22.46
CA MET A 165 -6.57 33.00 -22.54
C MET A 165 -6.37 31.51 -22.78
N SER A 166 -5.35 31.11 -23.54
CA SER A 166 -5.05 29.68 -23.77
C SER A 166 -4.41 28.95 -22.58
N ALA A 167 -3.96 29.68 -21.55
CA ALA A 167 -3.39 29.09 -20.33
C ALA A 167 -4.44 28.77 -19.26
N ASP A 168 -5.63 29.37 -19.34
CA ASP A 168 -6.74 29.17 -18.37
C ASP A 168 -7.71 28.04 -18.79
N ASP A 169 -7.53 27.41 -19.95
CA ASP A 169 -8.29 26.22 -20.32
C ASP A 169 -7.89 25.06 -19.39
N PRO A 170 -8.82 24.51 -18.59
CA PRO A 170 -8.51 23.38 -17.73
C PRO A 170 -8.12 22.20 -18.60
N VAL A 171 -6.84 21.81 -18.51
CA VAL A 171 -6.38 20.52 -18.99
C VAL A 171 -7.18 19.48 -18.21
N GLU A 172 -8.02 18.70 -18.88
CA GLU A 172 -8.68 17.56 -18.25
C GLU A 172 -7.58 16.66 -17.70
N GLU A 173 -7.40 16.68 -16.36
CA GLU A 173 -6.45 15.80 -15.69
C GLU A 173 -6.91 14.36 -15.97
N GLU A 174 -6.22 13.65 -16.87
CA GLU A 174 -6.40 12.22 -16.97
C GLU A 174 -6.11 11.62 -15.59
N PRO A 175 -7.03 10.81 -15.03
CA PRO A 175 -6.88 10.29 -13.69
C PRO A 175 -5.59 9.48 -13.64
N HIS A 176 -4.61 9.99 -12.87
CA HIS A 176 -3.38 9.29 -12.57
C HIS A 176 -3.75 7.89 -12.08
N GLY A 177 -3.48 6.88 -12.90
CA GLY A 177 -3.78 5.49 -12.58
C GLY A 177 -3.20 5.16 -11.22
N GLU A 178 -4.07 4.63 -10.35
CA GLU A 178 -3.66 4.14 -9.03
C GLU A 178 -2.42 3.25 -9.21
N PRO A 179 -1.37 3.42 -8.38
CA PRO A 179 -0.22 2.54 -8.45
C PRO A 179 -0.71 1.09 -8.30
N PRO A 180 -0.24 0.16 -9.15
CA PRO A 180 -0.75 -1.21 -9.15
C PRO A 180 -0.63 -1.77 -7.75
N SER A 181 -1.78 -2.18 -7.19
CA SER A 181 -1.82 -2.98 -5.97
C SER A 181 -1.01 -4.24 -6.22
N GLU A 182 0.01 -4.46 -5.41
CA GLU A 182 0.85 -5.65 -5.47
C GLU A 182 -0.03 -6.91 -5.47
N PRO A 183 0.27 -7.91 -6.31
CA PRO A 183 -0.48 -9.16 -6.31
C PRO A 183 -0.35 -9.79 -4.92
N ILE A 184 -1.50 -10.04 -4.28
CA ILE A 184 -1.54 -10.93 -3.13
C ILE A 184 -1.15 -12.31 -3.68
N GLU A 185 0.09 -12.74 -3.44
CA GLU A 185 0.50 -14.13 -3.63
C GLU A 185 -0.41 -15.01 -2.77
N GLN A 186 -1.42 -15.58 -3.41
CA GLN A 186 -2.15 -16.70 -2.87
C GLN A 186 -1.19 -17.88 -2.97
N ASN A 187 -0.61 -18.27 -1.85
CA ASN A 187 0.08 -19.56 -1.73
C ASN A 187 -0.95 -20.66 -2.01
N GLU A 188 -1.03 -21.10 -3.26
CA GLU A 188 -1.55 -22.42 -3.59
C GLU A 188 -0.53 -23.43 -3.07
N GLU A 189 -0.78 -23.96 -1.87
CA GLU A 189 -0.16 -25.22 -1.45
C GLU A 189 -0.62 -26.30 -2.42
N GLU A 190 0.27 -26.56 -3.37
CA GLU A 190 0.35 -27.73 -4.23
C GLU A 190 0.22 -28.98 -3.34
N ASN A 191 -0.99 -29.56 -3.30
CA ASN A 191 -1.17 -30.92 -2.81
C ASN A 191 -0.60 -31.85 -3.88
N ASP A 192 0.71 -32.09 -3.81
CA ASP A 192 1.27 -33.39 -4.14
C ASP A 192 0.73 -34.38 -3.10
N ASP A 193 0.00 -35.40 -3.55
CA ASP A 193 0.34 -36.79 -3.18
C ASP A 193 -0.51 -37.80 -3.98
N GLU A 194 0.21 -38.87 -4.32
CA GLU A 194 -0.16 -40.10 -5.03
C GLU A 194 -1.28 -40.93 -4.38
#